data_AF-W1Y1U9-F1
#
_entry.id   AF-W1Y1U9-F1
#
_cell.length_a   1.000
_cell.length_b   1.000
_cell.length_c   1.000
_cell.angle_alpha   90.00
_cell.angle_beta   90.00
_cell.angle_gamma   90.00
#
_symmetry.space_group_name_H-M   'P 1'
#
loop_
_entity.id
_entity.type
_entity.pdbx_description
1 polymer ?
#
loop_
_entity_poly.entity_id
_entity_poly.type
_entity_poly.pdbx_seq_one_letter_code
_entity_poly.pdbx_strand_id
1 'polypeptide(L)' 'RVYQSIQEKGYNPINQILGYLISGDPAYITSYNNARSDIRRLERDDLIEELLKEYAKAKQL' A
#
# COMPACT_ATOMS: atom_id res chain seq x y z
N ARG A 1 -7.86 -2.09 5.18
CA ARG A 1 -7.28 -2.15 6.56
C ARG A 1 -5.98 -1.35 6.68
N VAL A 2 -4.93 -1.65 5.90
CA VAL A 2 -3.65 -0.89 5.90
C VAL A 2 -3.88 0.62 5.70
N TYR A 3 -4.65 1.00 4.67
CA TYR A 3 -5.00 2.40 4.38
C TYR A 3 -5.61 3.11 5.59
N GLN A 4 -6.63 2.51 6.21
CA GLN A 4 -7.30 3.05 7.41
C GLN A 4 -6.32 3.16 8.59
N SER A 5 -5.49 2.15 8.80
CA SER A 5 -4.50 2.15 9.89
C SER A 5 -3.47 3.28 9.73
N ILE A 6 -3.06 3.58 8.49
CA ILE A 6 -2.18 4.71 8.19
C ILE A 6 -2.91 6.04 8.46
N GLN A 7 -4.17 6.15 8.04
CA GLN A 7 -5.00 7.34 8.23
C GLN A 7 -5.30 7.64 9.71
N GLU A 8 -5.63 6.62 10.51
CA GLU A 8 -5.87 6.74 11.96
C GLU A 8 -4.63 7.23 12.73
N LYS A 9 -3.44 6.94 12.20
CA LYS A 9 -2.17 7.45 12.76
C LYS A 9 -1.82 8.85 12.29
N GLY A 10 -2.67 9.48 11.46
CA GLY A 10 -2.50 10.86 10.98
C GLY A 10 -1.53 10.99 9.81
N TYR A 11 -1.15 9.89 9.16
CA TYR A 11 -0.31 9.92 7.97
C TYR A 11 -1.14 9.90 6.70
N ASN A 12 -0.61 10.46 5.60
CA ASN A 12 -1.21 10.33 4.28
C ASN A 12 -1.03 8.88 3.76
N PRO A 13 -2.11 8.10 3.59
CA PRO A 13 -1.99 6.71 3.19
C PRO A 13 -1.40 6.50 1.80
N ILE A 14 -1.72 7.39 0.85
CA ILE A 14 -1.21 7.31 -0.52
C ILE A 14 0.32 7.46 -0.50
N ASN A 15 0.84 8.48 0.17
CA ASN A 15 2.28 8.73 0.21
C ASN A 15 3.06 7.59 0.88
N GLN A 16 2.52 7.02 1.97
CA GLN A 16 3.17 5.91 2.68
C GLN A 16 3.17 4.62 1.86
N ILE A 17 2.03 4.29 1.24
CA ILE A 17 1.93 3.12 0.37
C ILE A 17 2.83 3.30 -0.86
N LEU A 18 2.83 4.47 -1.49
CA LEU A 18 3.71 4.76 -2.63
C LEU A 18 5.19 4.61 -2.25
N GLY A 19 5.60 5.18 -1.11
CA GLY A 19 6.97 5.04 -0.59
C GLY A 19 7.36 3.58 -0.37
N TYR A 20 6.46 2.78 0.20
CA TYR A 20 6.67 1.34 0.37
C TYR A 20 6.78 0.58 -0.96
N LEU A 21 5.90 0.86 -1.94
CA LEU A 21 5.92 0.18 -3.23
C LEU A 21 7.24 0.46 -3.98
N ILE A 22 7.68 1.72 -4.01
CA ILE A 22 8.91 2.14 -4.70
C ILE A 22 10.17 1.60 -4.00
N SER A 23 10.28 1.79 -2.68
CA SER A 23 11.51 1.48 -1.94
C SER A 23 11.61 0.03 -1.46
N GLY A 24 10.47 -0.61 -1.22
CA GLY A 24 10.37 -1.89 -0.51
C GLY A 24 10.56 -1.79 0.99
N ASP A 25 10.82 -0.60 1.54
CA ASP A 25 11.08 -0.42 2.96
C ASP A 25 9.77 -0.44 3.77
N PRO A 26 9.53 -1.47 4.61
CA PRO A 26 8.31 -1.55 5.41
C PRO A 26 8.19 -0.47 6.50
N ALA A 27 9.23 0.33 6.75
CA ALA A 27 9.19 1.44 7.71
C ALA A 27 8.17 2.53 7.33
N TYR A 28 7.88 2.71 6.05
CA TYR A 28 6.81 3.60 5.56
C TYR A 28 5.42 3.21 6.10
N ILE A 29 5.20 1.93 6.40
CA ILE A 29 3.91 1.46 6.87
C ILE A 29 3.93 1.36 8.39
N THR A 30 2.94 1.97 9.04
CA THR A 30 2.78 1.89 10.50
C THR A 30 2.54 0.44 10.96
N SER A 31 3.04 0.07 12.14
CA SER A 31 2.74 -1.22 12.77
C SER A 31 1.35 -1.27 13.43
N TYR A 32 0.67 -0.13 13.54
CA TYR A 32 -0.66 -0.03 14.14
C TYR A 32 -1.67 -0.94 13.42
N ASN A 33 -2.52 -1.62 14.18
CA ASN A 33 -3.52 -2.58 13.69
C ASN A 33 -2.95 -3.68 12.76
N ASN A 34 -1.69 -4.07 12.99
CA ASN A 34 -0.94 -5.04 12.18
C ASN A 34 -0.68 -4.63 10.72
N ALA A 35 -0.87 -3.35 10.36
CA ALA A 35 -0.80 -2.91 8.97
C ALA A 35 0.54 -3.23 8.29
N ARG A 36 1.67 -3.03 8.97
CA ARG A 36 3.00 -3.39 8.44
C ARG A 36 3.15 -4.89 8.20
N SER A 37 2.61 -5.73 9.08
CA SER A 37 2.70 -7.18 8.90
C SER A 37 1.76 -7.65 7.78
N ASP A 38 0.57 -7.07 7.69
CA ASP A 38 -0.43 -7.42 6.67
C ASP A 38 0.06 -7.09 5.26
N ILE A 39 0.64 -5.91 5.05
CA ILE A 39 1.12 -5.53 3.70
C ILE A 39 2.35 -6.35 3.27
N ARG A 40 3.19 -6.79 4.22
CA ARG A 40 4.38 -7.61 3.95
C ARG A 40 4.08 -9.07 3.60
N ARG A 41 2.83 -9.52 3.77
CA ARG A 41 2.39 -10.87 3.37
C ARG A 41 2.11 -10.97 1.87
N LEU A 42 2.05 -9.83 1.18
CA LEU A 42 1.81 -9.74 -0.24
C LEU A 42 3.14 -9.43 -0.93
N GLU A 43 3.38 -10.06 -2.07
CA GLU A 43 4.48 -9.67 -2.94
C GLU A 43 4.18 -8.29 -3.53
N ARG A 44 5.20 -7.43 -3.59
CA ARG A 44 5.00 -6.05 -4.07
C ARG A 44 4.64 -6.01 -5.55
N ASP A 45 5.19 -6.93 -6.32
CA ASP A 45 4.93 -7.01 -7.76
C ASP A 45 3.47 -7.36 -8.01
N ASP A 46 2.89 -8.28 -7.23
CA ASP A 46 1.47 -8.62 -7.28
C ASP A 46 0.59 -7.39 -6.95
N LEU A 47 0.97 -6.60 -5.95
CA LEU A 47 0.26 -5.37 -5.61
C LEU A 47 0.32 -4.35 -6.75
N ILE A 48 1.48 -4.16 -7.37
CA ILE A 48 1.65 -3.23 -8.49
C ILE A 48 0.86 -3.71 -9.71
N GLU A 49 0.91 -5.00 -10.02
CA GLU A 49 0.15 -5.60 -11.12
C GLU A 49 -1.35 -5.37 -10.94
N GLU A 50 -1.88 -5.62 -9.74
CA GLU A 50 -3.30 -5.38 -9.45
C GLU A 50 -3.69 -3.90 -9.57
N LEU A 51 -2.84 -2.98 -9.09
CA LEU A 51 -3.05 -1.54 -9.26
C LEU A 51 -3.08 -1.13 -10.74
N LEU A 52 -2.20 -1.70 -11.57
CA LEU A 52 -2.18 -1.44 -13.00
C LEU A 52 -3.42 -1.98 -13.71
N LYS A 53 -3.88 -3.19 -13.35
CA LYS A 53 -5.13 -3.78 -13.87
C LYS A 53 -6.33 -2.90 -13.56
N GLU A 54 -6.48 -2.47 -12.31
CA GLU A 54 -7.59 -1.61 -11.91
C GLU A 54 -7.49 -0.21 -12.55
N TYR A 55 -6.29 0.33 -12.73
CA TYR A 55 -6.09 1.56 -13.50
C TYR A 55 -6.52 1.42 -14.96
N ALA A 56 -6.09 0.36 -15.66
CA ALA A 56 -6.44 0.10 -17.05
C ALA A 56 -7.95 -0.05 -17.23
N LYS A 57 -8.59 -0.83 -16.36
CA LYS A 57 -10.05 -0.99 -16.30
C LYS A 57 -10.78 0.33 -16.05
N ALA A 58 -10.31 1.13 -15.09
CA ALA A 58 -10.90 2.44 -14.80
C ALA A 58 -10.78 3.44 -15.97
N LYS A 59 -9.75 3.28 -16.80
CA LYS A 59 -9.50 4.09 -17.99
C LYS A 59 -10.06 3.51 -19.29
N GLN A 60 -10.66 2.32 -19.25
CA GLN A 60 -11.16 1.59 -20.42
C GLN A 60 -10.08 1.45 -21.51
N LEU A 61 -8.85 1.14 -21.08
CA LEU A 61 -7.71 0.88 -21.97
C LEU A 61 -7.79 -0.51 -22.60
#